data_AF-A0A945VJI1-F1
#
_entry.id   AF-A0A945VJI1-F1
#
_cell.length_a   1.000
_cell.length_b   1.000
_cell.length_c   1.000
_cell.angle_alpha   90.00
_cell.angle_beta   90.00
_cell.angle_gamma   90.00
#
_symmetry.space_group_name_H-M   'P 1'
#
loop_
_entity.id
_entity.type
_entity.pdbx_description
1 polymer ?
#
loop_
_entity_poly.entity_id
_entity_poly.type
_entity_poly.pdbx_seq_one_letter_code
_entity_poly.pdbx_strand_id
1 'polypeptide(L)'
;IGHYVSQEKGGSIDAFEVVIVPQNENQSNAVKELIPNIDSVKKQGGEIFIVGTFYSEDYASAVCGKYISLGLFTNSIKVKI
;
A
#
# COMPACT_ATOMS: atom_id res chain seq x y z
N ILE A 1 20.55 -14.38 5.26
CA ILE A 1 21.45 -13.26 4.89
C ILE A 1 21.69 -13.19 3.36
N GLY A 2 21.51 -14.27 2.58
CA GLY A 2 21.81 -14.29 1.14
C GLY A 2 20.82 -13.62 0.16
N HIS A 3 19.66 -13.12 0.59
CA HIS A 3 18.69 -12.48 -0.33
C HIS A 3 18.94 -10.98 -0.56
N TYR A 4 19.61 -10.29 0.37
CA TYR A 4 19.89 -8.86 0.24
C TYR A 4 21.00 -8.54 -0.78
N VAL A 5 21.94 -9.46 -0.97
CA VAL A 5 23.16 -9.21 -1.78
C VAL A 5 22.91 -9.35 -3.29
N SER A 6 21.80 -9.97 -3.72
CA SER A 6 21.52 -10.16 -5.15
C SER A 6 21.02 -8.91 -5.88
N GLN A 7 20.71 -7.82 -5.16
CA GLN A 7 20.11 -6.60 -5.72
C GLN A 7 21.14 -5.57 -6.23
N GLU A 8 22.41 -5.67 -5.84
CA GLU A 8 23.46 -4.73 -6.29
C GLU A 8 23.86 -4.88 -7.77
N LYS A 9 23.26 -5.85 -8.49
CA LYS A 9 23.50 -6.09 -9.93
C LYS A 9 22.24 -5.92 -10.80
N GLY A 10 21.42 -4.91 -10.50
CA GLY A 10 20.38 -4.43 -11.43
C GLY A 10 19.18 -5.37 -11.63
N GLY A 11 18.84 -6.18 -10.62
CA GLY A 11 17.63 -7.00 -10.62
C GLY A 11 16.43 -6.21 -10.08
N SER A 12 15.27 -6.32 -10.74
CA SER A 12 14.02 -5.74 -10.24
C SER A 12 13.65 -6.34 -8.88
N ILE A 13 13.35 -5.50 -7.90
CA ILE A 13 12.99 -5.91 -6.55
C ILE A 13 11.48 -6.00 -6.46
N ASP A 14 10.97 -7.14 -6.00
CA ASP A 14 9.55 -7.25 -5.65
C ASP A 14 9.29 -6.43 -4.38
N ALA A 15 8.34 -5.50 -4.48
CA ALA A 15 7.82 -4.75 -3.35
C ALA A 15 6.28 -4.81 -3.36
N PHE A 16 5.68 -4.40 -2.25
CA PHE A 16 4.26 -4.49 -1.97
C PHE A 16 3.78 -3.14 -1.47
N GLU A 17 3.04 -2.43 -2.31
CA GLU A 17 2.38 -1.18 -1.93
C GLU A 17 1.08 -1.51 -1.21
N VAL A 18 0.95 -1.10 0.05
CA VAL A 18 -0.34 -1.15 0.75
C VAL A 18 -1.15 0.06 0.32
N VAL A 19 -2.34 -0.22 -0.21
CA VAL A 19 -3.25 0.79 -0.75
C VAL A 19 -4.60 0.70 -0.07
N ILE A 20 -5.15 1.87 0.27
CA ILE A 20 -6.55 2.01 0.67
C ILE A 20 -7.34 2.41 -0.58
N VAL A 21 -8.44 1.72 -0.84
CA VAL A 21 -9.36 1.99 -1.95
C VAL A 21 -10.71 2.43 -1.39
N PRO A 22 -10.94 3.74 -1.21
CA PRO A 22 -12.21 4.25 -0.73
C PRO A 22 -13.36 3.83 -1.65
N GLN A 23 -14.48 3.43 -1.06
CA GLN A 23 -15.68 3.03 -1.79
C GLN A 23 -16.64 4.20 -2.05
N ASN A 24 -16.43 5.35 -1.39
CA ASN A 24 -17.20 6.59 -1.54
C ASN A 24 -16.44 7.79 -0.94
N GLU A 25 -16.94 9.00 -1.19
CA GLU A 25 -16.31 10.26 -0.73
C GLU A 25 -16.16 10.34 0.80
N ASN A 26 -17.09 9.79 1.57
CA ASN A 26 -16.99 9.76 3.03
C ASN A 26 -15.77 8.95 3.48
N GLN A 27 -15.49 7.83 2.81
CA GLN A 27 -14.28 7.05 3.07
C GLN A 27 -13.02 7.80 2.62
N SER A 28 -13.04 8.51 1.48
CA SER A 28 -11.89 9.33 1.06
C SER A 28 -11.57 10.42 2.09
N ASN A 29 -12.59 11.05 2.67
CA ASN A 29 -12.42 12.05 3.72
C ASN A 29 -11.90 11.43 5.02
N ALA A 30 -12.46 10.28 5.44
CA ALA A 30 -11.98 9.56 6.63
C ALA A 30 -10.50 9.16 6.52
N VAL A 31 -10.03 8.76 5.34
CA VAL A 31 -8.60 8.47 5.10
C VAL A 31 -7.74 9.72 5.27
N LYS A 32 -8.17 10.87 4.75
CA LYS A 32 -7.44 12.15 4.87
C LYS A 32 -7.42 12.69 6.31
N GLU A 33 -8.46 12.43 7.08
CA GLU A 33 -8.50 12.75 8.52
C GLU A 33 -7.59 11.82 9.33
N LEU A 34 -7.59 10.53 9.03
CA LEU A 34 -6.76 9.53 9.71
C LEU A 34 -5.27 9.69 9.38
N ILE A 35 -4.94 10.03 8.13
CA ILE A 35 -3.57 10.17 7.64
C ILE A 35 -3.42 11.58 7.04
N PRO A 36 -3.08 12.57 7.86
CA PRO A 36 -2.92 13.95 7.40
C PRO A 36 -1.85 14.06 6.30
N ASN A 37 -2.12 14.90 5.30
CA ASN A 37 -1.22 15.16 4.16
C ASN A 37 -0.97 13.96 3.24
N ILE A 38 -1.84 12.95 3.24
CA ILE A 38 -1.76 11.87 2.26
C ILE A 38 -2.31 12.31 0.90
N ASP A 39 -1.54 12.06 -0.15
CA ASP A 39 -1.97 12.30 -1.53
C ASP A 39 -2.73 11.09 -2.09
N SER A 40 -3.78 11.39 -2.84
CA SER A 40 -4.51 10.39 -3.63
C SER A 40 -3.86 10.19 -5.00
N VAL A 41 -3.84 8.97 -5.49
CA VAL A 41 -3.39 8.63 -6.86
C VAL A 41 -4.57 8.07 -7.65
N LYS A 42 -4.75 8.51 -8.90
CA LYS A 42 -5.69 7.87 -9.82
C LYS A 42 -5.05 6.63 -10.48
N LYS A 43 -5.71 5.49 -10.35
CA LYS A 43 -5.33 4.22 -11.02
C LYS A 43 -6.54 3.60 -11.73
N GLN A 44 -6.30 2.52 -12.48
CA GLN A 44 -7.36 1.67 -13.01
C GLN A 44 -8.09 1.04 -11.81
N GLY A 45 -9.22 1.63 -11.42
CA GLY A 45 -9.92 1.32 -10.17
C GLY A 45 -10.44 2.54 -9.41
N GLY A 46 -10.01 3.75 -9.80
CA GLY A 46 -10.45 5.01 -9.20
C GLY A 46 -9.36 5.69 -8.37
N GLU A 47 -9.80 6.41 -7.33
CA GLU A 47 -8.93 7.04 -6.34
C GLU A 47 -8.36 5.98 -5.39
N ILE A 48 -7.06 6.00 -5.15
CA ILE A 48 -6.41 5.17 -4.13
C ILE A 48 -5.46 6.01 -3.28
N PHE A 49 -5.15 5.52 -2.08
CA PHE A 49 -4.15 6.10 -1.19
C PHE A 49 -3.06 5.07 -0.91
N ILE A 50 -1.82 5.36 -1.29
CA ILE A 50 -0.68 4.50 -0.98
C ILE A 50 -0.19 4.88 0.42
N VAL A 51 -0.33 3.95 1.37
CA VAL A 51 0.02 4.20 2.78
C VAL A 51 1.40 3.64 3.17
N GLY A 52 2.02 2.87 2.28
CA GLY A 52 3.40 2.42 2.45
C GLY A 52 3.82 1.40 1.40
N THR A 53 5.14 1.27 1.24
CA THR A 53 5.77 0.27 0.37
C THR A 53 6.65 -0.64 1.22
N PHE A 54 6.45 -1.95 1.10
CA PHE A 54 7.14 -2.94 1.91
C PHE A 54 7.79 -4.02 1.05
N TYR A 55 8.86 -4.64 1.52
CA TYR A 55 9.58 -5.70 0.80
C TYR A 55 9.27 -7.11 1.31
N SER A 56 8.33 -7.23 2.24
CA SER A 56 7.81 -8.50 2.76
C SER A 56 6.30 -8.54 2.56
N GLU A 57 5.83 -9.56 1.85
CA GLU A 57 4.41 -9.77 1.58
C GLU A 57 3.62 -10.00 2.87
N ASP A 58 4.13 -10.84 3.77
CA ASP A 58 3.51 -11.12 5.07
C ASP A 58 3.38 -9.84 5.91
N TYR A 59 4.41 -8.99 5.90
CA TYR A 59 4.37 -7.73 6.62
C TYR A 59 3.38 -6.75 5.99
N ALA A 60 3.34 -6.64 4.66
CA ALA A 60 2.35 -5.82 3.96
C ALA A 60 0.92 -6.28 4.28
N SER A 61 0.68 -7.60 4.32
CA SER A 61 -0.61 -8.19 4.70
C SER A 61 -0.99 -7.87 6.15
N ALA A 62 -0.04 -7.93 7.08
CA ALA A 62 -0.27 -7.51 8.46
C ALA A 62 -0.63 -6.01 8.58
N VAL A 63 -0.02 -5.16 7.76
CA VAL A 63 -0.36 -3.72 7.67
C VAL A 63 -1.75 -3.53 7.06
N CYS A 64 -2.11 -4.25 6.00
CA CYS A 64 -3.48 -4.26 5.46
C CYS A 64 -4.50 -4.57 6.55
N GLY A 65 -4.23 -5.59 7.38
CA GLY A 65 -5.11 -5.99 8.49
C GLY A 65 -5.41 -4.85 9.47
N LYS A 66 -4.46 -3.94 9.71
CA LYS A 66 -4.68 -2.77 10.58
C LYS A 66 -5.75 -1.83 10.00
N TYR A 67 -5.64 -1.47 8.73
CA TYR A 67 -6.62 -0.59 8.09
C TYR A 67 -7.97 -1.28 7.84
N ILE A 68 -7.97 -2.58 7.53
CA ILE A 68 -9.21 -3.38 7.42
C ILE A 68 -9.96 -3.38 8.77
N SER A 69 -9.26 -3.50 9.90
CA SER A 69 -9.88 -3.45 11.23
C SER A 69 -10.52 -2.09 11.55
N LEU A 70 -10.13 -1.03 10.85
CA LEU A 70 -10.74 0.31 10.92
C LEU A 70 -11.92 0.48 9.94
N GLY A 71 -12.31 -0.59 9.23
CA GLY A 71 -13.40 -0.56 8.25
C GLY A 71 -13.00 -0.01 6.87
N LEU A 72 -11.69 0.10 6.60
CA LEU A 72 -11.17 0.62 5.34
C LEU A 72 -10.85 -0.52 4.37
N PHE A 73 -11.38 -0.45 3.15
CA PHE A 73 -11.07 -1.41 2.11
C PHE A 73 -9.60 -1.24 1.69
N THR A 74 -8.77 -2.23 2.01
CA THR A 74 -7.30 -2.14 1.90
C THR A 74 -6.75 -3.41 1.27
N ASN A 75 -5.76 -3.26 0.39
CA ASN A 75 -5.06 -4.40 -0.20
C ASN A 75 -3.59 -4.06 -0.44
N SER A 76 -2.75 -5.08 -0.64
CA SER A 76 -1.38 -4.92 -1.12
C SER A 76 -1.29 -5.19 -2.61
N ILE A 77 -0.59 -4.33 -3.35
CA ILE A 77 -0.31 -4.50 -4.77
C ILE A 77 1.18 -4.83 -4.92
N LYS A 78 1.47 -5.96 -5.57
CA LYS A 78 2.85 -6.31 -5.93
C LYS A 78 3.35 -5.39 -7.04
N VAL A 79 4.47 -4.72 -6.80
CA VAL A 79 5.15 -3.84 -7.76
C VAL A 79 6.59 -4.29 -7.94
N LYS A 80 7.16 -3.98 -9.11
CA LYS A 80 8.58 -4.15 -9.38
C LYS A 80 9.26 -2.79 -9.29
N ILE A 81 10.29 -2.69 -8.46
CA ILE A 81 11.13 -1.49 -8.30
C ILE A 81 12.48 -1.73 -8.97
#